data_AF-A0A9X8VFV8-F1
#
_entry.id   AF-A0A9X8VFV8-F1
#
_cell.length_a   1.000
_cell.length_b   1.000
_cell.length_c   1.000
_cell.angle_alpha   90.00
_cell.angle_beta   90.00
_cell.angle_gamma   90.00
#
_symmetry.space_group_name_H-M   'P 1'
#
loop_
_entity.id
_entity.type
_entity.pdbx_description
1 polymer ?
#
loop_
_entity_poly.entity_id
_entity_poly.type
_entity_poly.pdbx_seq_one_letter_code
_entity_poly.pdbx_strand_id
1 'polypeptide(L)'
;PRAPLNGAALLDAYQFYFVSLLHWDFGVSSINGQAISEQLREVFPATMELCLLAFALALFIGIPLGIIAGVLRGKWQDTAISTFALLGFSMPVFWLALLL
;
A
#
# COMPACT_ATOMS: atom_id res chain seq x y z
N PRO A 1 16.49 14.81 -17.32
CA PRO A 1 16.70 15.37 -15.95
C PRO A 1 16.53 16.90 -15.97
N ARG A 2 15.38 17.41 -15.51
CA ARG A 2 15.05 18.85 -15.45
C ARG A 2 15.57 19.56 -14.19
N ALA A 3 16.21 18.83 -13.28
CA ALA A 3 16.75 19.39 -12.05
C ALA A 3 18.01 20.24 -12.36
N PRO A 4 18.11 21.48 -11.84
CA PRO A 4 19.31 22.30 -11.97
C PRO A 4 20.42 21.76 -11.03
N LEU A 5 21.03 20.65 -11.41
CA LEU A 5 22.08 19.98 -10.61
C LEU A 5 23.49 20.55 -10.83
N ASN A 6 23.65 21.47 -11.80
CA ASN A 6 24.94 22.10 -12.06
C ASN A 6 25.20 23.23 -11.05
N GLY A 7 26.00 22.94 -10.03
CA GLY A 7 26.51 23.93 -9.07
C GLY A 7 25.59 24.28 -7.90
N ALA A 8 24.45 23.60 -7.77
CA ALA A 8 23.49 23.81 -6.68
C ALA A 8 23.90 23.05 -5.40
N ALA A 9 23.65 23.63 -4.23
CA ALA A 9 23.86 22.93 -2.97
C ALA A 9 22.86 21.76 -2.84
N LEU A 10 23.19 20.72 -2.06
CA LEU A 10 22.28 19.59 -1.84
C LEU A 10 20.90 20.05 -1.35
N LEU A 11 20.86 21.11 -0.54
CA LEU A 11 19.63 21.71 -0.04
C LEU A 11 18.74 22.25 -1.17
N ASP A 12 19.31 22.88 -2.19
CA ASP A 12 18.56 23.42 -3.33
C ASP A 12 17.94 22.28 -4.15
N ALA A 13 18.67 21.17 -4.31
CA ALA A 13 18.15 19.98 -5.00
C ALA A 13 16.99 19.32 -4.25
N TYR A 14 17.08 19.23 -2.92
CA TYR A 14 15.98 18.74 -2.08
C TYR A 14 14.77 19.69 -2.12
N GLN A 15 14.99 21.00 -2.03
CA GLN A 15 13.92 22.00 -2.14
C GLN A 15 13.21 21.89 -3.49
N PHE A 16 13.96 21.80 -4.60
CA PHE A 16 13.40 21.60 -5.93
C PHE A 16 12.59 20.31 -6.03
N TYR A 17 13.08 19.20 -5.46
CA TYR A 17 12.36 17.93 -5.43
C TYR A 17 11.02 18.05 -4.70
N PHE A 18 11.01 18.61 -3.48
CA PHE A 18 9.77 18.77 -2.71
C PHE A 18 8.77 19.71 -3.39
N VAL A 19 9.23 20.83 -3.95
CA VAL A 19 8.38 21.77 -4.68
C VAL A 19 7.79 21.12 -5.93
N SER A 20 8.59 20.37 -6.69
CA SER A 20 8.14 19.66 -7.89
C SER A 20 7.11 18.57 -7.55
N LEU A 21 7.33 17.84 -6.46
CA LEU A 21 6.41 16.83 -5.95
C LEU A 21 5.05 17.43 -5.58
N LEU A 22 5.04 18.60 -4.93
CA LEU A 22 3.80 19.33 -4.61
C LEU A 22 3.04 19.79 -5.87
N HIS A 23 3.75 20.08 -6.96
CA HIS A 23 3.18 20.48 -8.25
C HIS A 23 2.82 19.29 -9.15
N TRP A 24 2.73 18.06 -8.59
CA TRP A 24 2.44 16.84 -9.35
C TRP A 24 3.49 16.47 -10.41
N ASP A 25 4.70 17.04 -10.35
CA ASP A 25 5.82 16.67 -11.22
C ASP A 25 6.70 15.62 -10.51
N PHE A 26 6.42 14.34 -10.79
CA PHE A 26 7.22 13.22 -10.32
C PHE A 26 8.49 12.99 -11.15
N GLY A 27 8.70 13.77 -12.22
CA GLY A 27 9.80 13.59 -13.15
C GLY A 27 9.57 12.47 -14.16
N VAL A 28 10.67 12.02 -14.75
CA VAL A 28 10.69 11.00 -15.82
C VAL A 28 11.33 9.72 -15.31
N SER A 29 10.76 8.59 -15.73
CA SER A 29 11.30 7.26 -15.42
C SER A 29 12.68 7.12 -16.06
N SER A 30 13.67 6.69 -15.27
CA SER A 30 15.02 6.41 -15.77
C SER A 30 15.08 5.16 -16.66
N ILE A 31 14.07 4.31 -16.63
CA ILE A 31 14.01 3.06 -17.39
C ILE A 31 13.35 3.31 -18.75
N ASN A 32 12.23 4.05 -18.77
CA ASN A 32 11.35 4.14 -19.94
C ASN A 32 11.37 5.53 -20.60
N GLY A 33 11.96 6.54 -19.94
CA GLY A 33 11.98 7.94 -20.39
C GLY A 33 10.63 8.67 -20.34
N GLN A 34 9.54 7.98 -19.99
CA GLN A 34 8.19 8.53 -19.86
C GLN A 34 7.98 9.26 -18.53
N ALA A 35 7.00 10.17 -18.49
CA ALA A 35 6.62 10.86 -17.25
C ALA A 35 6.03 9.86 -16.23
N ILE A 36 6.53 9.87 -15.00
CA ILE A 36 6.06 8.96 -13.94
C ILE A 36 4.61 9.26 -13.58
N SER A 37 4.17 10.51 -13.69
CA SER A 37 2.77 10.92 -13.46
C SER A 37 1.79 10.23 -14.40
N GLU A 38 2.18 9.96 -15.64
CA GLU A 38 1.35 9.27 -16.63
C GLU A 38 1.24 7.78 -16.32
N GLN A 39 2.37 7.13 -16.01
CA GLN A 39 2.41 5.74 -15.59
C GLN A 39 1.59 5.51 -14.31
N LEU A 40 1.69 6.43 -13.34
CA LEU A 40 0.95 6.33 -12.10
C LEU A 40 -0.56 6.46 -12.35
N ARG A 41 -1.00 7.34 -13.25
CA ARG A 41 -2.43 7.48 -13.60
C ARG A 41 -3.03 6.24 -14.23
N GLU A 42 -2.22 5.43 -14.91
CA GLU A 42 -2.67 4.18 -15.53
C GLU A 42 -2.87 3.07 -14.48
N VAL A 43 -1.94 2.91 -13.53
CA VAL A 43 -1.97 1.81 -12.56
C VAL A 43 -2.70 2.14 -11.25
N PHE A 44 -2.78 3.42 -10.90
CA PHE A 44 -3.39 3.88 -9.65
C PHE A 44 -4.88 3.53 -9.51
N PRO A 45 -5.74 3.70 -10.54
CA PRO A 45 -7.16 3.36 -10.44
C PRO A 45 -7.39 1.88 -10.14
N ALA A 46 -6.67 0.98 -10.81
CA ALA A 46 -6.77 -0.46 -10.59
C ALA A 46 -6.34 -0.84 -9.16
N THR A 47 -5.24 -0.24 -8.68
CA THR A 47 -4.76 -0.46 -7.30
C THR A 47 -5.78 0.03 -6.27
N MET A 48 -6.38 1.21 -6.51
CA MET A 48 -7.43 1.74 -5.66
C MET A 48 -8.66 0.85 -5.60
N GLU A 49 -9.13 0.34 -6.74
CA GLU A 49 -10.28 -0.57 -6.81
C GLU A 49 -10.01 -1.84 -5.99
N LEU A 50 -8.84 -2.46 -6.19
CA LEU A 50 -8.41 -3.62 -5.41
C LEU A 50 -8.35 -3.33 -3.92
N CYS A 51 -7.73 -2.21 -3.52
CA CYS A 51 -7.65 -1.80 -2.12
C CYS A 51 -9.02 -1.57 -1.50
N LEU A 52 -9.93 -0.90 -2.19
CA LEU A 52 -11.27 -0.60 -1.69
C LEU A 52 -12.11 -1.86 -1.52
N LEU A 53 -12.08 -2.78 -2.49
CA LEU A 53 -12.78 -4.06 -2.39
C LEU A 53 -12.23 -4.93 -1.26
N ALA A 54 -10.90 -5.04 -1.16
CA ALA A 54 -10.25 -5.79 -0.09
C ALA A 54 -10.57 -5.19 1.29
N PHE A 55 -10.54 -3.86 1.40
CA PHE A 55 -10.87 -3.14 2.63
C PHE A 55 -12.34 -3.33 3.02
N ALA A 56 -13.27 -3.21 2.07
CA ALA A 56 -14.68 -3.45 2.32
C ALA A 56 -14.92 -4.89 2.83
N LEU A 57 -14.31 -5.88 2.17
CA LEU A 57 -14.41 -7.28 2.58
C LEU A 57 -13.81 -7.51 3.98
N ALA A 58 -12.66 -6.90 4.26
CA ALA A 58 -12.03 -6.94 5.58
C ALA A 58 -12.92 -6.34 6.67
N LEU A 59 -13.63 -5.25 6.40
CA LEU A 59 -14.60 -4.67 7.33
C LEU A 59 -15.81 -5.60 7.52
N PHE A 60 -16.42 -6.05 6.43
CA PHE A 60 -17.63 -6.88 6.47
C PHE A 60 -17.42 -8.23 7.16
N ILE A 61 -16.24 -8.83 7.02
CA ILE A 61 -15.93 -10.15 7.59
C ILE A 61 -15.17 -10.01 8.91
N GLY A 62 -14.17 -9.13 8.94
CA GLY A 62 -13.28 -8.95 10.09
C GLY A 62 -13.98 -8.34 11.29
N ILE A 63 -14.88 -7.35 11.11
CA ILE A 63 -15.59 -6.74 12.24
C ILE A 63 -16.51 -7.75 12.92
N PRO A 64 -17.42 -8.48 12.21
CA PRO A 64 -18.27 -9.47 12.86
C PRO A 64 -17.48 -10.60 13.53
N LEU A 65 -16.44 -11.13 12.87
CA LEU A 65 -15.58 -12.17 13.47
C LEU A 65 -14.88 -11.66 14.74
N GLY A 66 -14.36 -10.43 14.71
CA GLY A 66 -13.74 -9.81 15.88
C GLY A 66 -14.72 -9.59 17.03
N ILE A 67 -15.95 -9.16 16.74
CA ILE A 67 -17.00 -9.00 17.75
C ILE A 67 -17.38 -10.36 18.35
N ILE A 68 -17.56 -11.39 17.52
CA ILE A 68 -17.88 -12.76 17.97
C ILE A 68 -16.77 -13.29 18.90
N ALA A 69 -15.51 -13.17 18.49
CA ALA A 69 -14.38 -13.57 19.32
C ALA A 69 -14.35 -12.82 20.67
N GLY A 70 -14.61 -11.51 20.66
CA GLY A 70 -14.67 -10.68 21.87
C GLY A 70 -15.85 -11.02 22.81
N VAL A 71 -17.03 -11.30 22.26
CA VAL A 71 -18.23 -11.65 23.06
C VAL A 71 -18.13 -13.07 23.62
N LEU A 72 -17.58 -14.02 22.87
CA LEU A 72 -17.39 -15.42 23.26
C LEU A 72 -16.00 -15.68 23.84
N ARG A 73 -15.39 -14.65 24.45
CA ARG A 73 -14.04 -14.70 25.00
C ARG A 73 -13.83 -15.91 25.92
N GLY A 74 -12.78 -16.68 25.66
CA GLY A 74 -12.44 -17.89 26.42
C GLY A 74 -13.22 -19.14 26.03
N LYS A 75 -14.09 -19.09 25.01
CA LYS A 75 -14.68 -20.29 24.39
C LYS A 75 -13.87 -20.73 23.16
N TRP A 76 -14.15 -21.95 22.70
CA TRP A 76 -13.45 -22.52 21.54
C TRP A 76 -13.59 -21.68 20.26
N GLN A 77 -14.69 -20.93 20.10
CA GLN A 77 -14.88 -20.03 18.95
C GLN A 77 -13.85 -18.89 18.94
N ASP A 78 -13.59 -18.27 20.10
CA ASP A 78 -12.57 -17.23 20.25
C ASP A 78 -11.17 -17.79 19.95
N THR A 79 -10.83 -18.96 20.49
CA THR A 79 -9.55 -19.62 20.22
C THR A 79 -9.37 -19.96 18.73
N ALA A 80 -10.42 -20.45 18.06
CA ALA A 80 -10.37 -20.77 16.63
C ALA A 80 -10.14 -19.52 15.77
N ILE A 81 -10.92 -18.45 16.02
CA ILE A 81 -10.81 -17.17 15.27
C ILE A 81 -9.43 -16.54 15.50
N SER A 82 -8.98 -16.48 16.76
CA SER A 82 -7.68 -15.90 17.12
C SER A 82 -6.50 -16.69 16.54
N THR A 83 -6.57 -18.03 16.54
CA THR A 83 -5.54 -18.87 15.92
C THR A 83 -5.47 -18.63 14.41
N PHE A 84 -6.62 -18.57 13.73
CA PHE A 84 -6.66 -18.29 12.30
C PHE A 84 -6.09 -16.90 11.97
N ALA A 85 -6.42 -15.89 12.77
CA ALA A 85 -5.89 -14.54 12.62
C ALA A 85 -4.36 -14.50 12.83
N LEU A 86 -3.84 -15.20 13.84
CA LEU A 86 -2.40 -15.31 14.11
C LEU A 86 -1.66 -16.00 12.97
N LEU A 87 -2.22 -17.08 12.40
CA LEU A 87 -1.65 -17.75 11.25
C LEU A 87 -1.59 -16.83 10.03
N GLY A 88 -2.69 -16.13 9.71
CA GLY A 88 -2.74 -15.18 8.61
C GLY A 88 -1.75 -14.02 8.77
N PHE A 89 -1.60 -13.49 9.99
CA PHE A 89 -0.64 -12.43 10.29
C PHE A 89 0.82 -12.90 10.24
N SER A 90 1.07 -14.15 10.63
CA SER A 90 2.42 -14.73 10.70
C SER A 90 2.91 -15.31 9.38
N MET A 91 2.00 -15.54 8.42
CA MET A 91 2.34 -15.98 7.06
C MET A 91 2.99 -14.84 6.27
N PRO A 92 4.19 -15.03 5.71
CA PRO A 92 4.80 -14.03 4.85
C PRO A 92 3.98 -13.84 3.57
N VAL A 93 3.70 -12.59 3.19
CA VAL A 93 2.91 -12.24 2.00
C VAL A 93 3.50 -12.85 0.71
N PHE A 94 4.84 -12.95 0.62
CA PHE A 94 5.49 -13.57 -0.53
C PHE A 94 5.15 -15.05 -0.71
N TRP A 95 4.91 -15.77 0.40
CA TRP A 95 4.59 -17.20 0.36
C TRP A 95 3.19 -17.42 -0.24
N LEU A 96 2.26 -16.53 0.12
CA LEU A 96 0.93 -16.44 -0.49
C LEU A 96 0.99 -16.09 -1.98
N ALA A 97 1.85 -15.15 -2.36
CA ALA A 97 2.03 -14.75 -3.76
C ALA A 97 2.68 -15.84 -4.64
N LEU A 98 3.38 -16.82 -4.05
CA LEU A 98 3.92 -17.98 -4.78
C LEU A 98 2.90 -19.12 -4.96
N LEU A 99 1.87 -19.18 -4.12
CA LEU A 99 0.81 -20.20 -4.18
C LEU A 99 -0.35 -19.81 -5.11
N LEU A 100 -0.54 -18.52 -5.34
CA LEU A 100 -1.52 -17.92 -6.25
C LEU A 100 -0.93 -17.75 -7.65
#